data_AF-H9ZZ77-F1
#
_entry.id   AF-H9ZZ77-F1
#
_cell.length_a   1.000
_cell.length_b   1.000
_cell.length_c   1.000
_cell.angle_alpha   90.00
_cell.angle_beta   90.00
_cell.angle_gamma   90.00
#
_symmetry.space_group_name_H-M   'P 1'
#
loop_
_entity.id
_entity.type
_entity.pdbx_description
1 polymer ?
#
loop_
_entity_poly.entity_id
_entity_poly.type
_entity_poly.pdbx_seq_one_letter_code
_entity_poly.pdbx_strand_id
1 'polypeptide(L)'
;MYVLAKKIFSKGSLSILISILLLILLTGFASYLYQLTSSSQTPQNTSGGSSSVQQSLENALRTISDLQQKLFYYNSSLSQLNQTYIETIAQLQQMNQNLTSTIEILNSSLASCNGNLSSLNETYSSLLSSYSQLMNEYSSLNASYSSLKANYSQLLTKMSELNETYSYAISELSSLNTSYANLLSQLSTISQLSFERGNPGAQLEAFFDYNSPAVISAMRSAVGNETTPYIGLYRLYNYVERSIRLNYDTPFLVVNQSGGSASFYLRELYFENATEVLNNGYGDAKDQALLLSTLYASYLSNYLNTSMPPIYMVLLNGTGYSKYPYWGFTLIIEGSGKVSLLDPAAAELAGINYQEFVQVDASGAYSAVTSYINRLNSLGLVYPNVVCMVGPTGFYWVNGTINDFLGLLYKLYG
;
A
#
# COMPACT_ATOMS: atom_id res chain seq x y z
N MET A 1 -67.43 -71.71 40.60
CA MET A 1 -67.63 -71.56 42.05
C MET A 1 -68.99 -72.06 42.56
N TYR A 2 -70.13 -71.68 41.97
CA TYR A 2 -71.48 -72.15 42.38
C TYR A 2 -71.64 -73.68 42.36
N VAL A 3 -71.02 -74.36 41.40
CA VAL A 3 -71.08 -75.84 41.23
C VAL A 3 -70.31 -76.60 42.33
N LEU A 4 -69.19 -76.05 42.83
CA LEU A 4 -68.43 -76.68 43.93
C LEU A 4 -69.10 -76.45 45.29
N ALA A 5 -69.62 -75.25 45.54
CA ALA A 5 -70.34 -74.92 46.77
C ALA A 5 -71.61 -75.80 46.95
N LYS A 6 -72.37 -76.01 45.86
CA LYS A 6 -73.57 -76.88 45.87
C LYS A 6 -73.25 -78.35 46.15
N LYS A 7 -72.12 -78.86 45.63
CA LYS A 7 -71.67 -80.25 45.85
C LYS A 7 -71.24 -80.50 47.31
N ILE A 8 -70.60 -79.52 47.93
CA ILE A 8 -70.08 -79.63 49.31
C ILE A 8 -71.21 -79.48 50.35
N PHE A 9 -72.13 -78.52 50.17
CA PHE A 9 -73.29 -78.36 51.07
C PHE A 9 -74.22 -79.59 51.03
N SER A 10 -74.40 -80.20 49.85
CA SER A 10 -75.26 -81.38 49.70
C SER A 10 -74.72 -82.64 50.40
N LYS A 11 -73.40 -82.79 50.51
CA LYS A 11 -72.78 -83.98 51.13
C LYS A 11 -72.65 -83.85 52.65
N GLY A 12 -72.37 -82.65 53.15
CA GLY A 12 -72.31 -82.38 54.59
C GLY A 12 -73.67 -82.50 55.27
N SER A 13 -74.73 -81.94 54.67
CA SER A 13 -76.09 -82.05 55.22
C SER A 13 -76.64 -83.47 55.15
N LEU A 14 -76.35 -84.21 54.07
CA LEU A 14 -76.78 -85.60 53.90
C LEU A 14 -76.10 -86.53 54.92
N SER A 15 -74.81 -86.32 55.22
CA SER A 15 -74.07 -87.08 56.24
C SER A 15 -74.61 -86.86 57.66
N ILE A 16 -74.99 -85.62 57.97
CA ILE A 16 -75.61 -85.27 59.27
C ILE A 16 -77.03 -85.86 59.35
N LEU A 17 -77.82 -85.77 58.26
CA LEU A 17 -79.17 -86.35 58.20
C LEU A 17 -79.14 -87.87 58.37
N ILE A 18 -78.22 -88.56 57.68
CA ILE A 18 -78.05 -90.02 57.78
C ILE A 18 -77.63 -90.42 59.20
N SER A 19 -76.76 -89.63 59.83
CA SER A 19 -76.30 -89.88 61.21
C SER A 19 -77.44 -89.70 62.23
N ILE A 20 -78.28 -88.67 62.07
CA ILE A 20 -79.48 -88.47 62.91
C ILE A 20 -80.50 -89.60 62.68
N LEU A 21 -80.71 -90.00 61.42
CA LEU A 21 -81.65 -91.08 61.07
C LEU A 21 -81.21 -92.42 61.67
N LEU A 22 -79.91 -92.73 61.62
CA LEU A 22 -79.30 -93.91 62.26
C LEU A 22 -79.41 -93.85 63.79
N LEU A 23 -79.28 -92.67 64.40
CA LEU A 23 -79.45 -92.48 65.84
C LEU A 23 -80.89 -92.77 66.28
N ILE A 24 -81.88 -92.28 65.52
CA ILE A 24 -83.32 -92.51 65.78
C ILE A 24 -83.69 -93.98 65.58
N LEU A 25 -83.16 -94.63 64.53
CA LEU A 25 -83.38 -96.06 64.28
C LEU A 25 -82.77 -96.94 65.38
N LEU A 26 -81.58 -96.60 65.89
CA LEU A 26 -80.96 -97.35 66.98
C LEU A 26 -81.65 -97.13 68.34
N THR A 27 -82.11 -95.92 68.66
CA THR A 27 -82.88 -95.69 69.90
C THR A 27 -84.24 -96.37 69.85
N GLY A 28 -84.92 -96.33 68.70
CA GLY A 28 -86.16 -97.08 68.48
C GLY A 28 -85.97 -98.60 68.62
N PHE A 29 -84.86 -99.13 68.09
CA PHE A 29 -84.53 -100.56 68.20
C PHE A 29 -84.17 -100.97 69.64
N ALA A 30 -83.47 -100.11 70.39
CA ALA A 30 -83.17 -100.33 71.80
C ALA A 30 -84.43 -100.28 72.69
N SER A 31 -85.35 -99.36 72.43
CA SER A 31 -86.66 -99.31 73.12
C SER A 31 -87.54 -100.52 72.79
N TYR A 32 -87.51 -101.01 71.55
CA TYR A 32 -88.24 -102.21 71.13
C TYR A 32 -87.73 -103.48 71.83
N LEU A 33 -86.40 -103.63 71.96
CA LEU A 33 -85.81 -104.76 72.70
C LEU A 33 -86.11 -104.69 74.21
N TYR A 34 -86.18 -103.49 74.81
CA TYR A 34 -86.55 -103.31 76.21
C TYR A 34 -88.02 -103.72 76.50
N GLN A 35 -88.94 -103.47 75.55
CA GLN A 35 -90.34 -103.94 75.66
C GLN A 35 -90.45 -105.47 75.60
N LEU A 36 -89.66 -106.14 74.76
CA LEU A 36 -89.63 -107.60 74.68
C LEU A 36 -89.17 -108.27 76.00
N THR A 37 -88.33 -107.63 76.79
CA THR A 37 -87.91 -108.12 78.12
C THR A 37 -88.89 -107.81 79.25
N SER A 38 -89.86 -106.91 79.03
CA SER A 38 -90.83 -106.48 80.05
C SER A 38 -92.07 -107.39 80.15
N SER A 39 -92.13 -108.49 79.40
CA SER A 39 -93.33 -109.33 79.24
C SER A 39 -93.13 -110.82 79.59
N SER A 40 -92.30 -111.15 80.58
CA SER A 40 -92.32 -112.52 81.17
C SER A 40 -91.74 -112.60 82.60
N GLN A 41 -92.64 -112.47 83.58
CA GLN A 41 -92.60 -112.91 84.98
C GLN A 41 -94.07 -113.30 85.31
N THR A 42 -94.44 -114.42 85.94
CA THR A 42 -93.94 -115.12 87.16
C THR A 42 -94.72 -116.46 87.35
N PRO A 43 -94.43 -117.32 88.36
CA PRO A 43 -93.21 -117.58 89.13
C PRO A 43 -92.78 -119.08 89.11
N GLN A 44 -91.62 -119.38 89.72
CA GLN A 44 -90.99 -120.71 89.92
C GLN A 44 -90.36 -121.38 88.68
N ASN A 45 -89.23 -122.06 88.75
CA ASN A 45 -88.16 -122.18 89.76
C ASN A 45 -87.08 -123.02 89.08
N THR A 46 -86.04 -122.41 88.50
CA THR A 46 -84.80 -123.09 88.09
C THR A 46 -83.78 -122.05 87.64
N SER A 47 -82.70 -121.95 88.40
CA SER A 47 -81.53 -121.11 88.19
C SER A 47 -80.59 -121.76 87.16
N GLY A 48 -80.46 -121.17 85.97
CA GLY A 48 -79.44 -121.56 84.99
C GLY A 48 -79.89 -121.37 83.53
N GLY A 49 -79.54 -120.23 82.93
CA GLY A 49 -79.75 -119.98 81.48
C GLY A 49 -80.05 -118.52 81.11
N SER A 50 -80.91 -117.85 81.88
CA SER A 50 -81.42 -116.49 81.60
C SER A 50 -80.48 -115.34 81.97
N SER A 51 -79.51 -115.54 82.88
CA SER A 51 -78.52 -114.51 83.25
C SER A 51 -77.45 -114.24 82.18
N SER A 52 -77.12 -115.21 81.33
CA SER A 52 -76.07 -115.09 80.31
C SER A 52 -76.47 -114.23 79.11
N VAL A 53 -77.74 -114.32 78.70
CA VAL A 53 -78.30 -113.55 77.58
C VAL A 53 -78.46 -112.08 77.99
N GLN A 54 -78.94 -111.83 79.21
CA GLN A 54 -79.12 -110.49 79.75
C GLN A 54 -77.78 -109.74 79.87
N GLN A 55 -76.73 -110.45 80.32
CA GLN A 55 -75.37 -109.91 80.40
C GLN A 55 -74.75 -109.64 79.01
N SER A 56 -75.05 -110.47 78.01
CA SER A 56 -74.61 -110.26 76.62
C SER A 56 -75.28 -109.04 75.98
N LEU A 57 -76.55 -108.79 76.28
CA LEU A 57 -77.29 -107.62 75.81
C LEU A 57 -76.75 -106.31 76.43
N GLU A 58 -76.45 -106.31 77.73
CA GLU A 58 -75.82 -105.16 78.39
C GLU A 58 -74.43 -104.84 77.81
N ASN A 59 -73.64 -105.86 77.48
CA ASN A 59 -72.36 -105.69 76.79
C ASN A 59 -72.53 -105.11 75.37
N ALA A 60 -73.54 -105.56 74.63
CA ALA A 60 -73.87 -105.01 73.32
C ALA A 60 -74.31 -103.54 73.41
N LEU A 61 -75.13 -103.17 74.39
CA LEU A 61 -75.57 -101.79 74.62
C LEU A 61 -74.41 -100.87 75.04
N ARG A 62 -73.50 -101.35 75.89
CA ARG A 62 -72.26 -100.63 76.21
C ARG A 62 -71.39 -100.40 74.98
N THR A 63 -71.26 -101.42 74.14
CA THR A 63 -70.51 -101.32 72.88
C THR A 63 -71.15 -100.31 71.93
N ILE A 64 -72.49 -100.33 71.80
CA ILE A 64 -73.24 -99.35 71.00
C ILE A 64 -73.03 -97.93 71.53
N SER A 65 -73.07 -97.73 72.85
CA SER A 65 -72.84 -96.43 73.47
C SER A 65 -71.41 -95.91 73.24
N ASP A 66 -70.39 -96.77 73.35
CA ASP A 66 -68.99 -96.43 73.04
C ASP A 66 -68.80 -96.08 71.55
N LEU A 67 -69.43 -96.83 70.65
CA LEU A 67 -69.42 -96.54 69.22
C LEU A 67 -70.14 -95.21 68.89
N GLN A 68 -71.24 -94.90 69.56
CA GLN A 68 -71.94 -93.62 69.41
C GLN A 68 -71.07 -92.46 69.88
N GLN A 69 -70.35 -92.62 70.99
CA GLN A 69 -69.43 -91.60 71.49
C GLN A 69 -68.25 -91.38 70.54
N LYS A 70 -67.67 -92.46 69.99
CA LYS A 70 -66.62 -92.39 68.95
C LYS A 70 -67.14 -91.72 67.67
N LEU A 71 -68.34 -92.05 67.23
CA LEU A 71 -68.95 -91.45 66.04
C LEU A 71 -69.22 -89.96 66.25
N PHE A 72 -69.68 -89.55 67.43
CA PHE A 72 -69.82 -88.15 67.81
C PHE A 72 -68.47 -87.43 67.78
N TYR A 73 -67.44 -88.01 68.41
CA TYR A 73 -66.08 -87.46 68.40
C TYR A 73 -65.53 -87.28 66.98
N TYR A 74 -65.61 -88.32 66.14
CA TYR A 74 -65.15 -88.24 64.75
C TYR A 74 -65.92 -87.21 63.93
N ASN A 75 -67.24 -87.09 64.13
CA ASN A 75 -68.04 -86.07 63.47
C ASN A 75 -67.65 -84.65 63.91
N SER A 76 -67.38 -84.43 65.20
CA SER A 76 -66.88 -83.15 65.70
C SER A 76 -65.52 -82.81 65.11
N SER A 77 -64.57 -83.76 65.10
CA SER A 77 -63.24 -83.57 64.50
C SER A 77 -63.31 -83.30 62.99
N LEU A 78 -64.17 -84.03 62.26
CA LEU A 78 -64.38 -83.82 60.83
C LEU A 78 -65.00 -82.44 60.53
N SER A 79 -65.94 -81.99 61.37
CA SER A 79 -66.52 -80.66 61.27
C SER A 79 -65.47 -79.56 61.49
N GLN A 80 -64.61 -79.72 62.49
CA GLN A 80 -63.50 -78.79 62.74
C GLN A 80 -62.51 -78.77 61.57
N LEU A 81 -62.12 -79.94 61.06
CA LEU A 81 -61.23 -80.04 59.91
C LEU A 81 -61.82 -79.38 58.66
N ASN A 82 -63.11 -79.60 58.39
CA ASN A 82 -63.82 -78.96 57.28
C ASN A 82 -63.86 -77.43 57.43
N GLN A 83 -64.06 -76.93 58.65
CA GLN A 83 -64.05 -75.50 58.93
C GLN A 83 -62.66 -74.90 58.67
N THR A 84 -61.59 -75.54 59.17
CA THR A 84 -60.20 -75.13 58.88
C THR A 84 -59.88 -75.16 57.39
N TYR A 85 -60.38 -76.17 56.66
CA TYR A 85 -60.20 -76.27 55.22
C TYR A 85 -60.87 -75.12 54.46
N ILE A 86 -62.11 -74.76 54.84
CA ILE A 86 -62.83 -73.62 54.26
C ILE A 86 -62.10 -72.30 54.53
N GLU A 87 -61.64 -72.10 55.76
CA GLU A 87 -60.87 -70.90 56.17
C GLU A 87 -59.56 -70.79 55.39
N THR A 88 -58.83 -71.89 55.23
CA THR A 88 -57.58 -71.94 54.47
C THR A 88 -57.84 -71.59 52.99
N ILE A 89 -58.90 -72.12 52.38
CA ILE A 89 -59.28 -71.76 51.01
C ILE A 89 -59.57 -70.26 50.90
N ALA A 90 -60.34 -69.70 51.84
CA ALA A 90 -60.67 -68.28 51.82
C ALA A 90 -59.41 -67.39 51.94
N GLN A 91 -58.47 -67.76 52.81
CA GLN A 91 -57.18 -67.07 52.95
C GLN A 91 -56.34 -67.16 51.67
N LEU A 92 -56.23 -68.34 51.05
CA LEU A 92 -55.51 -68.51 49.79
C LEU A 92 -56.15 -67.71 48.65
N GLN A 93 -57.48 -67.62 48.60
CA GLN A 93 -58.20 -66.79 47.62
C GLN A 93 -57.91 -65.31 47.82
N GLN A 94 -57.96 -64.82 49.06
CA GLN A 94 -57.63 -63.44 49.39
C GLN A 94 -56.17 -63.12 49.03
N MET A 95 -55.24 -64.03 49.37
CA MET A 95 -53.84 -63.88 49.02
C MET A 95 -53.66 -63.81 47.50
N ASN A 96 -54.28 -64.71 46.72
CA ASN A 96 -54.22 -64.67 45.26
C ASN A 96 -54.78 -63.37 44.67
N GLN A 97 -55.87 -62.84 45.23
CA GLN A 97 -56.42 -61.54 44.82
C GLN A 97 -55.42 -60.41 45.09
N ASN A 98 -54.81 -60.38 46.28
CA ASN A 98 -53.80 -59.37 46.63
C ASN A 98 -52.55 -59.46 45.74
N LEU A 99 -52.07 -60.67 45.42
CA LEU A 99 -50.97 -60.87 44.48
C LEU A 99 -51.35 -60.37 43.09
N THR A 100 -52.57 -60.67 42.62
CA THR A 100 -53.05 -60.22 41.30
C THR A 100 -53.07 -58.69 41.21
N SER A 101 -53.65 -58.01 42.20
CA SER A 101 -53.68 -56.56 42.25
C SER A 101 -52.27 -55.95 42.29
N THR A 102 -51.35 -56.57 43.03
CA THR A 102 -49.96 -56.13 43.10
C THR A 102 -49.25 -56.27 41.76
N ILE A 103 -49.46 -57.38 41.05
CA ILE A 103 -48.92 -57.60 39.70
C ILE A 103 -49.46 -56.54 38.73
N GLU A 104 -50.74 -56.21 38.78
CA GLU A 104 -51.35 -55.17 37.92
C GLU A 104 -50.75 -53.78 38.17
N ILE A 105 -50.55 -53.41 39.45
CA ILE A 105 -49.91 -52.14 39.83
C ILE A 105 -48.46 -52.09 39.35
N LEU A 106 -47.70 -53.18 39.55
CA LEU A 106 -46.31 -53.28 39.10
C LEU A 106 -46.19 -53.18 37.58
N ASN A 107 -47.07 -53.88 36.84
CA ASN A 107 -47.10 -53.81 35.38
C ASN A 107 -47.42 -52.41 34.87
N SER A 108 -48.38 -51.72 35.51
CA SER A 108 -48.72 -50.33 35.17
C SER A 108 -47.56 -49.38 35.44
N SER A 109 -46.86 -49.56 36.58
CA SER A 109 -45.68 -48.78 36.93
C SER A 109 -44.52 -49.02 35.98
N LEU A 110 -44.30 -50.27 35.57
CA LEU A 110 -43.29 -50.65 34.59
C LEU A 110 -43.58 -50.03 33.21
N ALA A 111 -44.84 -50.06 32.77
CA ALA A 111 -45.26 -49.43 31.52
C ALA A 111 -45.03 -47.91 31.54
N SER A 112 -45.36 -47.25 32.65
CA SER A 112 -45.10 -45.81 32.83
C SER A 112 -43.60 -45.49 32.83
N CYS A 113 -42.80 -46.29 33.54
CA CYS A 113 -41.34 -46.13 33.58
C CYS A 113 -40.71 -46.28 32.17
N ASN A 114 -41.15 -47.29 31.41
CA ASN A 114 -40.71 -47.50 30.04
C ASN A 114 -41.10 -46.33 29.12
N GLY A 115 -42.31 -45.79 29.27
CA GLY A 115 -42.75 -44.60 28.53
C GLY A 115 -41.84 -43.39 28.81
N ASN A 116 -41.54 -43.12 30.08
CA ASN A 116 -40.65 -42.03 30.48
C ASN A 116 -39.23 -42.22 29.95
N LEU A 117 -38.71 -43.47 29.97
CA LEU A 117 -37.39 -43.79 29.43
C LEU A 117 -37.32 -43.53 27.92
N SER A 118 -38.35 -43.92 27.17
CA SER A 118 -38.43 -43.64 25.73
C SER A 118 -38.43 -42.14 25.44
N SER A 119 -39.26 -41.36 26.13
CA SER A 119 -39.29 -39.90 25.95
C SER A 119 -37.96 -39.22 26.34
N LEU A 120 -37.28 -39.72 27.37
CA LEU A 120 -35.95 -39.22 27.75
C LEU A 120 -34.92 -39.53 26.66
N ASN A 121 -34.93 -40.73 26.08
CA ASN A 121 -34.02 -41.12 25.00
C ASN A 121 -34.24 -40.28 23.74
N GLU A 122 -35.49 -39.97 23.38
CA GLU A 122 -35.82 -39.07 22.27
C GLU A 122 -35.27 -37.66 22.52
N THR A 123 -35.48 -37.13 23.73
CA THR A 123 -34.96 -35.80 24.13
C THR A 123 -33.44 -35.77 24.09
N TYR A 124 -32.78 -36.79 24.61
CA TYR A 124 -31.32 -36.92 24.58
C TYR A 124 -30.79 -36.96 23.16
N SER A 125 -31.42 -37.74 22.28
CA SER A 125 -31.02 -37.85 20.87
C SER A 125 -31.17 -36.51 20.13
N SER A 126 -32.26 -35.78 20.38
CA SER A 126 -32.49 -34.44 19.82
C SER A 126 -31.44 -33.43 20.31
N LEU A 127 -31.10 -33.46 21.60
CA LEU A 127 -30.07 -32.59 22.17
C LEU A 127 -28.68 -32.90 21.58
N LEU A 128 -28.34 -34.18 21.42
CA LEU A 128 -27.07 -34.60 20.83
C LEU A 128 -26.95 -34.14 19.37
N SER A 129 -28.05 -34.22 18.60
CA SER A 129 -28.09 -33.69 17.23
C SER A 129 -27.89 -32.18 17.20
N SER A 130 -28.58 -31.44 18.08
CA SER A 130 -28.46 -29.98 18.19
C SER A 130 -27.05 -29.56 18.59
N TYR A 131 -26.43 -30.27 19.53
CA TYR A 131 -25.04 -30.04 19.94
C TYR A 131 -24.07 -30.26 18.78
N SER A 132 -24.25 -31.34 18.01
CA SER A 132 -23.41 -31.64 16.86
C SER A 132 -23.52 -30.56 15.77
N GLN A 133 -24.73 -30.05 15.51
CA GLN A 133 -24.93 -28.94 14.59
C GLN A 133 -24.21 -27.67 15.07
N LEU A 134 -24.36 -27.31 16.35
CA LEU A 134 -23.71 -26.13 16.92
C LEU A 134 -22.18 -26.22 16.83
N MET A 135 -21.61 -27.41 17.06
CA MET A 135 -20.16 -27.63 16.92
C MET A 135 -19.67 -27.43 15.47
N ASN A 136 -20.46 -27.84 14.49
CA ASN A 136 -20.15 -27.62 13.07
C ASN A 136 -20.23 -26.14 12.69
N GLU A 137 -21.25 -25.43 13.18
CA GLU A 137 -21.41 -23.98 12.99
C GLU A 137 -20.24 -23.21 13.62
N TYR A 138 -19.87 -23.55 14.86
CA TYR A 138 -18.73 -22.97 15.55
C TYR A 138 -17.42 -23.18 14.78
N SER A 139 -17.18 -24.40 14.29
CA SER A 139 -15.98 -24.72 13.52
C SER A 139 -15.92 -23.91 12.21
N SER A 140 -17.06 -23.76 11.53
CA SER A 140 -17.16 -22.97 10.30
C SER A 140 -16.94 -21.48 10.54
N LEU A 141 -17.49 -20.94 11.63
CA LEU A 141 -17.29 -19.56 12.04
C LEU A 141 -15.82 -19.29 12.39
N ASN A 142 -15.19 -20.21 13.13
CA ASN A 142 -13.78 -20.08 13.48
C ASN A 142 -12.87 -20.08 12.24
N ALA A 143 -13.13 -20.95 11.26
CA ALA A 143 -12.40 -20.96 9.99
C ALA A 143 -12.58 -19.64 9.20
N SER A 144 -13.81 -19.10 9.19
CA SER A 144 -14.12 -17.82 8.55
C SER A 144 -13.39 -16.65 9.24
N TYR A 145 -13.35 -16.65 10.58
CA TYR A 145 -12.62 -15.66 11.36
C TYR A 145 -11.12 -15.70 11.09
N SER A 146 -10.51 -16.90 11.07
CA SER A 146 -9.09 -17.05 10.73
C SER A 146 -8.77 -16.54 9.32
N SER A 147 -9.65 -16.81 8.36
CA SER A 147 -9.50 -16.34 6.97
C SER A 147 -9.58 -14.81 6.89
N LEU A 148 -10.55 -14.19 7.58
CA LEU A 148 -10.69 -12.74 7.66
C LEU A 148 -9.46 -12.08 8.30
N LYS A 149 -8.93 -12.66 9.38
CA LYS A 149 -7.73 -12.18 10.05
C LYS A 149 -6.52 -12.21 9.10
N ALA A 150 -6.35 -13.29 8.33
CA ALA A 150 -5.27 -13.39 7.34
C ALA A 150 -5.40 -12.33 6.23
N ASN A 151 -6.60 -12.13 5.69
CA ASN A 151 -6.88 -11.10 4.68
C ASN A 151 -6.59 -9.69 5.21
N TYR A 152 -6.97 -9.40 6.46
CA TYR A 152 -6.67 -8.13 7.11
C TYR A 152 -5.17 -7.88 7.23
N SER A 153 -4.39 -8.89 7.65
CA SER A 153 -2.93 -8.78 7.71
C SER A 153 -2.32 -8.53 6.32
N GLN A 154 -2.80 -9.21 5.27
CA GLN A 154 -2.34 -8.96 3.90
C GLN A 154 -2.66 -7.53 3.43
N LEU A 155 -3.84 -7.00 3.78
CA LEU A 155 -4.23 -5.64 3.43
C LEU A 155 -3.33 -4.60 4.12
N LEU A 156 -2.97 -4.83 5.39
CA LEU A 156 -2.01 -3.98 6.11
C LEU A 156 -0.64 -3.96 5.42
N THR A 157 -0.13 -5.11 4.98
CA THR A 157 1.13 -5.19 4.22
C THR A 157 1.05 -4.38 2.93
N LYS A 158 -0.01 -4.57 2.12
CA LYS A 158 -0.20 -3.81 0.88
C LYS A 158 -0.31 -2.30 1.11
N MET A 159 -0.95 -1.89 2.20
CA MET A 159 -1.05 -0.47 2.57
C MET A 159 0.32 0.12 2.94
N SER A 160 1.17 -0.65 3.62
CA SER A 160 2.55 -0.25 3.92
C SER A 160 3.37 -0.07 2.63
N GLU A 161 3.33 -1.05 1.73
CA GLU A 161 4.03 -1.01 0.43
C GLU A 161 3.58 0.19 -0.42
N LEU A 162 2.28 0.48 -0.43
CA LEU A 162 1.74 1.65 -1.14
C LEU A 162 2.25 2.96 -0.54
N ASN A 163 2.33 3.05 0.79
CA ASN A 163 2.82 4.24 1.48
C ASN A 163 4.32 4.49 1.24
N GLU A 164 5.12 3.43 1.16
CA GLU A 164 6.53 3.51 0.76
C GLU A 164 6.67 4.00 -0.68
N THR A 165 5.89 3.44 -1.61
CA THR A 165 5.88 3.86 -3.03
C THR A 165 5.49 5.33 -3.17
N TYR A 166 4.46 5.77 -2.43
CA TYR A 166 4.01 7.17 -2.42
C TYR A 166 5.11 8.12 -1.90
N SER A 167 5.78 7.73 -0.82
CA SER A 167 6.89 8.51 -0.25
C SER A 167 8.06 8.63 -1.21
N TYR A 168 8.39 7.54 -1.93
CA TYR A 168 9.41 7.56 -2.98
C TYR A 168 9.03 8.51 -4.13
N ALA A 169 7.78 8.45 -4.60
CA ALA A 169 7.31 9.35 -5.67
C ALA A 169 7.38 10.84 -5.27
N ILE A 170 7.08 11.18 -4.01
CA ILE A 170 7.25 12.55 -3.49
C ILE A 170 8.72 12.98 -3.54
N SER A 171 9.64 12.10 -3.14
CA SER A 171 11.08 12.39 -3.16
C SER A 171 11.57 12.67 -4.58
N GLU A 172 11.21 11.82 -5.54
CA GLU A 172 11.55 12.01 -6.95
C GLU A 172 11.00 13.32 -7.51
N LEU A 173 9.75 13.66 -7.19
CA LEU A 173 9.16 14.94 -7.60
C LEU A 173 9.93 16.14 -7.03
N SER A 174 10.36 16.06 -5.77
CA SER A 174 11.18 17.10 -5.15
C SER A 174 12.52 17.26 -5.85
N SER A 175 13.21 16.15 -6.15
CA SER A 175 14.49 16.15 -6.88
C SER A 175 14.35 16.70 -8.30
N LEU A 176 13.25 16.38 -8.97
CA LEU A 176 12.95 16.92 -10.29
C LEU A 176 12.70 18.43 -10.24
N ASN A 177 11.95 18.93 -9.25
CA ASN A 177 11.73 20.36 -9.06
C ASN A 177 13.02 21.13 -8.79
N THR A 178 13.92 20.59 -7.95
CA THR A 178 15.25 21.19 -7.73
C THR A 178 16.05 21.25 -9.04
N SER A 179 16.05 20.16 -9.81
CA SER A 179 16.76 20.08 -11.09
C SER A 179 16.20 21.08 -12.11
N TYR A 180 14.87 21.22 -12.17
CA TYR A 180 14.19 22.20 -13.00
C TYR A 180 14.52 23.65 -12.60
N ALA A 181 14.50 23.95 -11.30
CA ALA A 181 14.87 25.28 -10.80
C ALA A 181 16.34 25.63 -11.13
N ASN A 182 17.25 24.65 -10.99
CA ASN A 182 18.66 24.82 -11.37
C ASN A 182 18.80 25.11 -12.88
N LEU A 183 18.07 24.37 -13.73
CA LEU A 183 18.08 24.59 -15.16
C LEU A 183 17.56 25.99 -15.52
N LEU A 184 16.46 26.44 -14.91
CA LEU A 184 15.95 27.79 -15.10
C LEU A 184 16.96 28.86 -14.67
N SER A 185 17.66 28.66 -13.56
CA SER A 185 18.71 29.59 -13.12
C SER A 185 19.86 29.66 -14.12
N GLN A 186 20.34 28.51 -14.61
CA GLN A 186 21.39 28.48 -15.63
C GLN A 186 20.93 29.16 -16.92
N LEU A 187 19.68 28.92 -17.32
CA LEU A 187 19.09 29.54 -18.49
C LEU A 187 19.00 31.07 -18.38
N SER A 188 18.64 31.56 -17.20
CA SER A 188 18.62 32.99 -16.87
C SER A 188 20.02 33.59 -16.97
N THR A 189 21.04 32.93 -16.41
CA THR A 189 22.45 33.36 -16.50
C THR A 189 22.93 33.43 -17.96
N ILE A 190 22.69 32.38 -18.75
CA ILE A 190 23.08 32.35 -20.17
C ILE A 190 22.35 33.46 -20.96
N SER A 191 21.06 33.66 -20.70
CA SER A 191 20.28 34.72 -21.36
C SER A 191 20.82 36.11 -21.03
N GLN A 192 21.20 36.34 -19.76
CA GLN A 192 21.80 37.60 -19.33
C GLN A 192 23.17 37.81 -19.98
N LEU A 193 24.07 36.81 -19.93
CA LEU A 193 25.39 36.90 -20.57
C LEU A 193 25.28 37.15 -22.09
N SER A 194 24.33 36.48 -22.76
CA SER A 194 24.05 36.72 -24.18
C SER A 194 23.59 38.15 -24.47
N PHE A 195 22.77 38.73 -23.60
CA PHE A 195 22.33 40.12 -23.74
C PHE A 195 23.50 41.09 -23.54
N GLU A 196 24.29 40.90 -22.47
CA GLU A 196 25.45 41.73 -22.13
C GLU A 196 26.48 41.70 -23.27
N ARG A 197 26.86 40.50 -23.75
CA ARG A 197 27.85 40.34 -24.82
C ARG A 197 27.34 40.71 -26.21
N GLY A 198 26.03 40.63 -26.46
CA GLY A 198 25.43 41.02 -27.74
C GLY A 198 25.22 42.53 -27.92
N ASN A 199 25.36 43.32 -26.86
CA ASN A 199 25.17 44.77 -26.90
C ASN A 199 26.18 45.48 -25.98
N PRO A 200 27.48 45.50 -26.36
CA PRO A 200 28.53 46.04 -25.50
C PRO A 200 28.34 47.54 -25.20
N GLY A 201 27.52 48.25 -25.97
CA GLY A 201 27.17 49.64 -25.69
C GLY A 201 26.40 49.88 -24.39
N ALA A 202 25.71 48.87 -23.85
CA ALA A 202 25.02 48.97 -22.57
C ALA A 202 26.00 48.89 -21.37
N GLN A 203 27.21 48.37 -21.57
CA GLN A 203 28.20 48.12 -20.52
C GLN A 203 29.63 48.45 -20.99
N LEU A 204 29.79 49.60 -21.66
CA LEU A 204 31.03 49.98 -22.34
C LEU A 204 32.29 49.86 -21.45
N GLU A 205 32.20 50.26 -20.18
CA GLU A 205 33.33 50.18 -19.23
C GLU A 205 33.75 48.74 -18.90
N ALA A 206 32.82 47.78 -18.93
CA ALA A 206 33.12 46.37 -18.70
C ALA A 206 33.75 45.70 -19.93
N PHE A 207 33.40 46.17 -21.14
CA PHE A 207 33.97 45.67 -22.39
C PHE A 207 35.31 46.32 -22.76
N PHE A 208 35.48 47.60 -22.41
CA PHE A 208 36.69 48.38 -22.66
C PHE A 208 37.54 48.49 -21.39
N ASP A 209 37.99 47.36 -20.86
CA ASP A 209 38.60 47.21 -19.54
C ASP A 209 40.09 47.65 -19.51
N TYR A 210 40.39 48.84 -20.03
CA TYR A 210 41.78 49.32 -20.20
C TYR A 210 42.57 49.51 -18.89
N ASN A 211 41.88 49.51 -17.75
CA ASN A 211 42.47 49.57 -16.41
C ASN A 211 42.64 48.19 -15.75
N SER A 212 42.29 47.09 -16.43
CA SER A 212 42.44 45.76 -15.86
C SER A 212 43.91 45.39 -15.68
N PRO A 213 44.27 44.61 -14.64
CA PRO A 213 45.65 44.18 -14.42
C PRO A 213 46.23 43.38 -15.60
N ALA A 214 45.41 42.55 -16.24
CA ALA A 214 45.82 41.75 -17.40
C ALA A 214 46.19 42.65 -18.59
N VAL A 215 45.34 43.64 -18.91
CA VAL A 215 45.60 44.59 -19.99
C VAL A 215 46.83 45.45 -19.67
N ILE A 216 46.97 45.97 -18.45
CA ILE A 216 48.14 46.78 -18.06
C ILE A 216 49.43 45.96 -18.19
N SER A 217 49.41 44.70 -17.77
CA SER A 217 50.56 43.79 -17.86
C SER A 217 50.95 43.52 -19.32
N ALA A 218 49.97 43.14 -20.15
CA ALA A 218 50.16 42.89 -21.58
C ALA A 218 50.67 44.14 -22.31
N MET A 219 50.06 45.29 -22.03
CA MET A 219 50.47 46.59 -22.58
C MET A 219 51.95 46.87 -22.23
N ARG A 220 52.34 46.76 -20.96
CA ARG A 220 53.73 47.01 -20.53
C ARG A 220 54.71 46.05 -21.18
N SER A 221 54.33 44.77 -21.31
CA SER A 221 55.15 43.77 -22.00
C SER A 221 55.35 44.10 -23.48
N ALA A 222 54.33 44.65 -24.13
CA ALA A 222 54.37 45.00 -25.54
C ALA A 222 55.17 46.29 -25.81
N VAL A 223 54.93 47.36 -25.06
CA VAL A 223 55.56 48.68 -25.31
C VAL A 223 56.97 48.80 -24.72
N GLY A 224 57.27 48.07 -23.65
CA GLY A 224 58.56 48.16 -22.95
C GLY A 224 58.81 49.55 -22.36
N ASN A 225 59.88 50.22 -22.81
CA ASN A 225 60.26 51.58 -22.40
C ASN A 225 59.88 52.65 -23.45
N GLU A 226 59.07 52.30 -24.45
CA GLU A 226 58.68 53.22 -25.50
C GLU A 226 57.75 54.31 -24.97
N THR A 227 58.07 55.57 -25.25
CA THR A 227 57.27 56.73 -24.84
C THR A 227 56.67 57.50 -26.00
N THR A 228 57.06 57.17 -27.24
CA THR A 228 56.49 57.76 -28.45
C THR A 228 55.14 57.11 -28.74
N PRO A 229 54.02 57.85 -28.77
CA PRO A 229 52.68 57.28 -28.93
C PRO A 229 52.56 56.36 -30.15
N TYR A 230 53.05 56.83 -31.29
CA TYR A 230 53.05 56.11 -32.56
C TYR A 230 53.84 54.80 -32.52
N ILE A 231 55.06 54.83 -31.98
CA ILE A 231 55.91 53.63 -31.90
C ILE A 231 55.32 52.64 -30.90
N GLY A 232 54.75 53.13 -29.80
CA GLY A 232 54.02 52.32 -28.84
C GLY A 232 52.81 51.62 -29.48
N LEU A 233 52.00 52.35 -30.24
CA LEU A 233 50.87 51.78 -30.99
C LEU A 233 51.32 50.69 -31.97
N TYR A 234 52.41 50.91 -32.70
CA TYR A 234 52.99 49.89 -33.58
C TYR A 234 53.45 48.63 -32.80
N ARG A 235 54.05 48.80 -31.62
CA ARG A 235 54.44 47.66 -30.76
C ARG A 235 53.22 46.90 -30.25
N LEU A 236 52.15 47.59 -29.87
CA LEU A 236 50.89 46.98 -29.46
C LEU A 236 50.24 46.18 -30.60
N TYR A 237 50.23 46.74 -31.81
CA TYR A 237 49.76 46.03 -33.00
C TYR A 237 50.50 44.71 -33.20
N ASN A 238 51.84 44.75 -33.22
CA ASN A 238 52.68 43.54 -33.36
C ASN A 238 52.47 42.55 -32.21
N TYR A 239 52.19 43.04 -31.01
CA TYR A 239 51.89 42.17 -29.88
C TYR A 239 50.58 41.41 -30.11
N VAL A 240 49.50 42.07 -30.50
CA VAL A 240 48.20 41.42 -30.77
C VAL A 240 48.35 40.42 -31.92
N GLU A 241 48.93 40.85 -33.05
CA GLU A 241 49.17 40.02 -34.25
C GLU A 241 49.90 38.71 -33.92
N ARG A 242 50.90 38.76 -33.03
CA ARG A 242 51.75 37.60 -32.72
C ARG A 242 51.24 36.75 -31.57
N SER A 243 50.49 37.35 -30.66
CA SER A 243 50.10 36.72 -29.39
C SER A 243 48.68 36.20 -29.40
N ILE A 244 47.81 36.71 -30.29
CA ILE A 244 46.40 36.37 -30.35
C ILE A 244 46.10 35.69 -31.68
N ARG A 245 45.69 34.42 -31.62
CA ARG A 245 45.32 33.67 -32.81
C ARG A 245 43.92 34.05 -33.28
N LEU A 246 43.74 34.14 -34.58
CA LEU A 246 42.42 34.31 -35.17
C LEU A 246 41.60 33.03 -34.99
N ASN A 247 40.56 33.11 -34.17
CA ASN A 247 39.63 32.02 -33.95
C ASN A 247 38.19 32.52 -34.02
N TYR A 248 37.28 31.69 -34.51
CA TYR A 248 35.87 32.05 -34.53
C TYR A 248 35.22 31.74 -33.19
N ASP A 249 34.40 32.68 -32.76
CA ASP A 249 33.57 32.56 -31.58
C ASP A 249 32.61 31.36 -31.67
N THR A 250 32.45 30.63 -30.57
CA THR A 250 31.39 29.62 -30.50
C THR A 250 30.07 30.36 -30.27
N PRO A 251 29.09 30.29 -31.19
CA PRO A 251 27.87 31.08 -31.07
C PRO A 251 27.15 30.84 -29.74
N PHE A 252 26.67 31.92 -29.11
CA PHE A 252 25.90 31.80 -27.87
C PHE A 252 24.50 31.27 -28.15
N LEU A 253 24.06 30.30 -27.35
CA LEU A 253 22.67 29.87 -27.38
C LEU A 253 21.80 30.93 -26.67
N VAL A 254 20.81 31.46 -27.36
CA VAL A 254 19.87 32.44 -26.84
C VAL A 254 18.48 31.86 -26.83
N VAL A 255 17.83 31.89 -25.68
CA VAL A 255 16.47 31.40 -25.54
C VAL A 255 15.50 32.38 -26.16
N ASN A 256 14.59 31.85 -26.98
CA ASN A 256 13.53 32.64 -27.55
C ASN A 256 12.39 32.77 -26.51
N GLN A 257 12.37 33.88 -25.78
CA GLN A 257 11.31 34.14 -24.78
C GLN A 257 9.99 34.63 -25.41
N SER A 258 9.99 34.98 -26.70
CA SER A 258 8.84 35.60 -27.39
C SER A 258 7.98 34.62 -28.20
N GLY A 259 8.13 33.31 -28.01
CA GLY A 259 7.19 32.31 -28.54
C GLY A 259 7.25 32.10 -30.07
N GLY A 260 8.35 32.47 -30.71
CA GLY A 260 8.58 32.15 -32.13
C GLY A 260 8.79 30.65 -32.40
N SER A 261 8.87 30.26 -33.67
CA SER A 261 8.96 28.85 -34.10
C SER A 261 10.20 28.08 -33.61
N ALA A 262 11.26 28.77 -33.20
CA ALA A 262 12.46 28.17 -32.63
C ALA A 262 12.54 28.49 -31.14
N SER A 263 12.71 27.47 -30.29
CA SER A 263 12.86 27.62 -28.83
C SER A 263 14.16 28.33 -28.42
N PHE A 264 15.15 28.34 -29.32
CA PHE A 264 16.42 29.05 -29.18
C PHE A 264 16.91 29.52 -30.55
N TYR A 265 17.79 30.52 -30.55
CA TYR A 265 18.56 30.93 -31.71
C TYR A 265 20.03 31.09 -31.31
N LEU A 266 20.94 30.99 -32.28
CA LEU A 266 22.35 31.23 -32.06
C LEU A 266 22.65 32.72 -32.26
N ARG A 267 23.31 33.33 -31.28
CA ARG A 267 23.90 34.67 -31.40
C ARG A 267 25.34 34.49 -31.85
N GLU A 268 25.58 34.84 -33.09
CA GLU A 268 26.90 34.82 -33.72
C GLU A 268 27.66 36.14 -33.51
N LEU A 269 26.93 37.24 -33.24
CA LEU A 269 27.53 38.53 -32.92
C LEU A 269 27.55 38.74 -31.41
N TYR A 270 28.71 38.51 -30.81
CA TYR A 270 29.04 38.94 -29.46
C TYR A 270 30.49 39.43 -29.39
N PHE A 271 30.91 39.93 -28.23
CA PHE A 271 32.26 40.44 -28.00
C PHE A 271 32.85 39.76 -26.75
N GLU A 272 34.12 39.34 -26.81
CA GLU A 272 34.92 39.04 -25.63
C GLU A 272 35.64 40.32 -25.16
N ASN A 273 35.72 40.59 -23.85
CA ASN A 273 36.47 41.75 -23.37
C ASN A 273 37.99 41.54 -23.52
N ALA A 274 38.80 42.61 -23.41
CA ALA A 274 40.22 42.51 -23.69
C ALA A 274 40.97 41.56 -22.74
N THR A 275 40.57 41.48 -21.46
CA THR A 275 41.11 40.48 -20.52
C THR A 275 40.80 39.04 -20.94
N GLU A 276 39.59 38.75 -21.41
CA GLU A 276 39.20 37.43 -21.89
C GLU A 276 40.05 37.01 -23.09
N VAL A 277 40.18 37.90 -24.08
CA VAL A 277 40.99 37.65 -25.28
C VAL A 277 42.45 37.38 -24.91
N LEU A 278 43.02 38.15 -23.98
CA LEU A 278 44.39 37.93 -23.48
C LEU A 278 44.56 36.59 -22.77
N ASN A 279 43.57 36.18 -21.96
CA ASN A 279 43.62 34.92 -21.23
C ASN A 279 43.43 33.70 -22.16
N ASN A 280 42.55 33.83 -23.15
CA ASN A 280 42.26 32.80 -24.14
C ASN A 280 43.41 32.64 -25.14
N GLY A 281 44.09 33.74 -25.49
CA GLY A 281 45.15 33.75 -26.51
C GLY A 281 44.61 33.62 -27.94
N TYR A 282 43.30 33.83 -28.12
CA TYR A 282 42.63 33.83 -29.41
C TYR A 282 41.41 34.76 -29.37
N GLY A 283 40.93 35.17 -30.55
CA GLY A 283 39.72 35.97 -30.73
C GLY A 283 39.46 36.23 -32.22
N ASP A 284 38.22 36.59 -32.56
CA ASP A 284 37.86 36.94 -33.94
C ASP A 284 38.40 38.35 -34.30
N ALA A 285 38.14 38.83 -35.51
CA ALA A 285 38.65 40.15 -35.96
C ALA A 285 38.15 41.32 -35.09
N LYS A 286 36.96 41.19 -34.50
CA LYS A 286 36.33 42.21 -33.66
C LYS A 286 36.91 42.18 -32.26
N ASP A 287 37.17 41.00 -31.70
CA ASP A 287 37.86 40.83 -30.43
C ASP A 287 39.30 41.37 -30.47
N GLN A 288 40.03 41.09 -31.56
CA GLN A 288 41.39 41.61 -31.75
C GLN A 288 41.41 43.13 -31.91
N ALA A 289 40.45 43.71 -32.66
CA ALA A 289 40.30 45.16 -32.78
C ALA A 289 39.93 45.80 -31.43
N LEU A 290 39.09 45.15 -30.62
CA LEU A 290 38.78 45.61 -29.27
C LEU A 290 40.04 45.61 -28.41
N LEU A 291 40.74 44.47 -28.33
CA LEU A 291 41.97 44.34 -27.55
C LEU A 291 43.01 45.38 -27.92
N LEU A 292 43.28 45.60 -29.21
CA LEU A 292 44.23 46.62 -29.65
C LEU A 292 43.83 48.02 -29.20
N SER A 293 42.54 48.34 -29.33
CA SER A 293 41.98 49.62 -28.88
C SER A 293 42.14 49.81 -27.38
N THR A 294 41.85 48.77 -26.60
CA THR A 294 41.92 48.76 -25.13
C THR A 294 43.37 48.82 -24.63
N LEU A 295 44.30 48.11 -25.27
CA LEU A 295 45.74 48.19 -24.98
C LEU A 295 46.28 49.59 -25.24
N TYR A 296 45.87 50.22 -26.35
CA TYR A 296 46.32 51.57 -26.67
C TYR A 296 45.74 52.61 -25.71
N ALA A 297 44.48 52.49 -25.35
CA ALA A 297 43.88 53.31 -24.29
C ALA A 297 44.63 53.16 -22.96
N SER A 298 45.00 51.94 -22.58
CA SER A 298 45.81 51.67 -21.38
C SER A 298 47.21 52.30 -21.49
N TYR A 299 47.86 52.22 -22.64
CA TYR A 299 49.16 52.86 -22.87
C TYR A 299 49.08 54.37 -22.72
N LEU A 300 48.09 55.03 -23.32
CA LEU A 300 47.92 56.47 -23.21
C LEU A 300 47.58 56.92 -21.79
N SER A 301 46.66 56.23 -21.12
CA SER A 301 46.16 56.62 -19.79
C SER A 301 47.07 56.17 -18.65
N ASN A 302 47.48 54.91 -18.64
CA ASN A 302 48.18 54.29 -17.51
C ASN A 302 49.70 54.31 -17.64
N TYR A 303 50.24 54.54 -18.85
CA TYR A 303 51.69 54.61 -19.07
C TYR A 303 52.17 56.02 -19.41
N LEU A 304 51.58 56.69 -20.40
CA LEU A 304 51.97 58.05 -20.80
C LEU A 304 51.28 59.15 -19.98
N ASN A 305 50.18 58.82 -19.29
CA ASN A 305 49.35 59.78 -18.54
C ASN A 305 48.88 60.96 -19.42
N THR A 306 48.39 60.63 -20.61
CA THR A 306 47.91 61.57 -21.64
C THR A 306 46.42 61.37 -21.93
N SER A 307 45.76 62.42 -22.44
CA SER A 307 44.38 62.30 -22.91
C SER A 307 44.28 61.31 -24.06
N MET A 308 43.27 60.45 -24.03
CA MET A 308 42.99 59.54 -25.13
C MET A 308 42.42 60.33 -26.32
N PRO A 309 42.94 60.13 -27.55
CA PRO A 309 42.24 60.55 -28.74
C PRO A 309 40.97 59.72 -28.93
N PRO A 310 40.09 60.09 -29.88
CA PRO A 310 39.06 59.19 -30.36
C PRO A 310 39.69 57.90 -30.91
N ILE A 311 39.51 56.80 -30.17
CA ILE A 311 39.85 55.44 -30.57
C ILE A 311 38.54 54.76 -30.92
N TYR A 312 38.38 54.30 -32.15
CA TYR A 312 37.18 53.62 -32.60
C TYR A 312 37.50 52.18 -32.99
N MET A 313 36.77 51.22 -32.43
CA MET A 313 36.66 49.90 -33.05
C MET A 313 35.48 49.94 -34.02
N VAL A 314 35.74 49.67 -35.29
CA VAL A 314 34.74 49.69 -36.37
C VAL A 314 34.38 48.27 -36.73
N LEU A 315 33.09 47.96 -36.72
CA LEU A 315 32.57 46.65 -37.08
C LEU A 315 31.87 46.69 -38.43
N LEU A 316 32.31 45.83 -39.33
CA LEU A 316 31.73 45.58 -40.63
C LEU A 316 30.83 44.34 -40.61
N ASN A 317 29.76 44.34 -41.40
CA ASN A 317 28.85 43.22 -41.58
C ASN A 317 28.88 42.72 -43.03
N GLY A 318 29.11 41.42 -43.17
CA GLY A 318 29.32 40.73 -44.43
C GLY A 318 28.02 40.34 -45.14
N THR A 319 28.14 39.86 -46.37
CA THR A 319 27.03 39.20 -47.08
C THR A 319 27.22 37.69 -47.11
N GLY A 320 26.21 36.94 -46.65
CA GLY A 320 26.13 35.47 -46.82
C GLY A 320 26.94 34.62 -45.83
N TYR A 321 27.07 33.32 -46.13
CA TYR A 321 27.77 32.26 -45.37
C TYR A 321 29.31 32.43 -45.34
N SER A 322 29.82 33.66 -45.25
CA SER A 322 31.26 33.87 -45.11
C SER A 322 31.74 33.21 -43.82
N LYS A 323 33.00 32.75 -43.80
CA LYS A 323 33.62 32.20 -42.59
C LYS A 323 33.70 33.23 -41.45
N TYR A 324 33.59 34.52 -41.78
CA TYR A 324 33.63 35.66 -40.85
C TYR A 324 32.51 36.65 -41.21
N PRO A 325 31.27 36.44 -40.73
CA PRO A 325 30.13 37.30 -41.06
C PRO A 325 30.30 38.73 -40.52
N TYR A 326 31.15 38.91 -39.52
CA TYR A 326 31.50 40.20 -38.95
C TYR A 326 33.01 40.40 -38.94
N TRP A 327 33.46 41.62 -39.22
CA TRP A 327 34.88 41.94 -39.31
C TRP A 327 35.20 43.26 -38.60
N GLY A 328 36.17 43.24 -37.70
CA GLY A 328 36.53 44.40 -36.89
C GLY A 328 37.88 44.98 -37.27
N PHE A 329 38.04 46.30 -37.14
CA PHE A 329 39.35 46.96 -37.19
C PHE A 329 39.38 48.18 -36.26
N THR A 330 40.57 48.62 -35.87
CA THR A 330 40.80 49.80 -35.03
C THR A 330 41.09 51.02 -35.90
N LEU A 331 40.45 52.14 -35.59
CA LEU A 331 40.64 53.44 -36.21
C LEU A 331 40.95 54.48 -35.14
N ILE A 332 42.11 55.13 -35.22
CA ILE A 332 42.56 56.13 -34.25
C ILE A 332 42.68 57.47 -34.94
N ILE A 333 42.17 58.53 -34.32
CA ILE A 333 42.19 59.88 -34.88
C ILE A 333 43.00 60.79 -33.96
N GLU A 334 44.25 61.02 -34.33
CA GLU A 334 45.21 61.81 -33.57
C GLU A 334 44.97 63.32 -33.77
N GLY A 335 45.11 64.11 -32.71
CA GLY A 335 44.88 65.57 -32.73
C GLY A 335 45.80 66.38 -33.64
N SER A 336 46.81 65.76 -34.27
CA SER A 336 47.62 66.36 -35.34
C SER A 336 46.94 66.31 -36.71
N GLY A 337 45.69 65.84 -36.77
CA GLY A 337 44.95 65.60 -38.01
C GLY A 337 45.38 64.30 -38.68
N LYS A 338 45.92 63.33 -37.95
CA LYS A 338 46.37 62.04 -38.50
C LYS A 338 45.42 60.92 -38.13
N VAL A 339 45.14 60.03 -39.07
CA VAL A 339 44.26 58.87 -38.89
C VAL A 339 45.08 57.61 -39.08
N SER A 340 44.95 56.66 -38.16
CA SER A 340 45.64 55.37 -38.16
C SER A 340 44.61 54.24 -38.23
N LEU A 341 44.68 53.41 -39.26
CA LEU A 341 43.85 52.21 -39.42
C LEU A 341 44.68 50.96 -39.12
N LEU A 342 44.21 50.10 -38.21
CA LEU A 342 44.92 48.91 -37.77
C LEU A 342 43.99 47.70 -37.73
N ASP A 343 44.41 46.60 -38.34
CA ASP A 343 43.71 45.32 -38.32
C ASP A 343 44.71 44.16 -38.12
N PRO A 344 44.90 43.69 -36.88
CA PRO A 344 45.77 42.54 -36.61
C PRO A 344 45.23 41.24 -37.23
N ALA A 345 43.92 41.06 -37.32
CA ALA A 345 43.29 39.83 -37.80
C ALA A 345 43.44 39.66 -39.32
N ALA A 346 43.47 40.75 -40.09
CA ALA A 346 43.75 40.70 -41.52
C ALA A 346 45.14 40.14 -41.85
N ALA A 347 46.11 40.32 -40.94
CA ALA A 347 47.47 39.81 -41.13
C ALA A 347 47.51 38.29 -41.21
N GLU A 348 46.80 37.60 -40.31
CA GLU A 348 46.77 36.14 -40.23
C GLU A 348 45.99 35.50 -41.39
N LEU A 349 44.90 36.12 -41.83
CA LEU A 349 43.95 35.53 -42.78
C LEU A 349 44.39 35.61 -44.24
N ALA A 350 45.05 36.70 -44.60
CA ALA A 350 45.29 37.03 -46.00
C ALA A 350 46.77 36.95 -46.40
N GLY A 351 47.67 36.60 -45.47
CA GLY A 351 49.12 36.79 -45.65
C GLY A 351 49.47 38.25 -45.99
N ILE A 352 48.52 39.13 -45.69
CA ILE A 352 48.60 40.54 -45.97
C ILE A 352 49.39 41.12 -44.80
N ASN A 353 50.67 41.31 -45.05
CA ASN A 353 51.49 42.16 -44.20
C ASN A 353 51.00 43.60 -44.42
N TYR A 354 49.82 43.98 -43.91
CA TYR A 354 49.37 45.37 -43.86
C TYR A 354 50.19 46.04 -42.75
N GLN A 355 51.51 46.13 -43.01
CA GLN A 355 52.43 47.06 -42.38
C GLN A 355 52.13 48.50 -42.78
N GLU A 356 51.05 48.75 -43.54
CA GLU A 356 50.47 50.08 -43.55
C GLU A 356 49.64 50.23 -42.29
N PHE A 357 50.34 50.50 -41.19
CA PHE A 357 49.92 51.63 -40.38
C PHE A 357 49.68 52.77 -41.37
N VAL A 358 48.46 52.91 -41.88
CA VAL A 358 48.13 53.97 -42.82
C VAL A 358 47.94 55.18 -41.95
N GLN A 359 49.03 55.92 -41.71
CA GLN A 359 48.94 57.25 -41.13
C GLN A 359 48.68 58.22 -42.27
N VAL A 360 47.45 58.67 -42.37
CA VAL A 360 47.06 59.70 -43.34
C VAL A 360 46.63 60.95 -42.62
N ASP A 361 46.80 62.11 -43.24
CA ASP A 361 46.14 63.31 -42.76
C ASP A 361 44.61 63.12 -42.82
N ALA A 362 43.84 63.95 -42.11
CA ALA A 362 42.40 63.79 -41.94
C ALA A 362 41.66 63.79 -43.30
N SER A 363 42.17 64.57 -44.26
CA SER A 363 41.72 64.59 -45.66
C SER A 363 41.98 63.28 -46.41
N GLY A 364 42.95 62.48 -45.98
CA GLY A 364 43.29 61.17 -46.54
C GLY A 364 42.59 59.98 -45.86
N ALA A 365 41.91 60.20 -44.73
CA ALA A 365 41.20 59.14 -43.98
C ALA A 365 40.17 58.41 -44.84
N TYR A 366 39.42 59.16 -45.66
CA TYR A 366 38.44 58.60 -46.60
C TYR A 366 39.12 57.63 -47.59
N SER A 367 40.23 58.04 -48.18
CA SER A 367 41.00 57.25 -49.15
C SER A 367 41.62 56.01 -48.50
N ALA A 368 42.11 56.11 -47.27
CA ALA A 368 42.69 55.01 -46.52
C ALA A 368 41.65 53.91 -46.24
N VAL A 369 40.50 54.29 -45.66
CA VAL A 369 39.40 53.35 -45.38
C VAL A 369 38.87 52.74 -46.68
N THR A 370 38.69 53.54 -47.74
CA THR A 370 38.23 53.03 -49.05
C THR A 370 39.19 52.01 -49.64
N SER A 371 40.51 52.27 -49.57
CA SER A 371 41.54 51.36 -50.05
C SER A 371 41.55 50.05 -49.27
N TYR A 372 41.44 50.14 -47.95
CA TYR A 372 41.33 48.98 -47.06
C TYR A 372 40.10 48.11 -47.38
N ILE A 373 38.92 48.71 -47.53
CA ILE A 373 37.69 47.99 -47.89
C ILE A 373 37.83 47.31 -49.27
N ASN A 374 38.37 48.02 -50.27
CA ASN A 374 38.61 47.44 -51.59
C ASN A 374 39.56 46.25 -51.55
N ARG A 375 40.53 46.27 -50.62
CA ARG A 375 41.42 45.13 -50.40
C ARG A 375 40.69 43.93 -49.81
N LEU A 376 39.87 44.12 -48.78
CA LEU A 376 39.02 43.04 -48.25
C LEU A 376 38.15 42.43 -49.35
N ASN A 377 37.51 43.27 -50.17
CA ASN A 377 36.71 42.83 -51.31
C ASN A 377 37.53 41.99 -52.30
N SER A 378 38.79 42.36 -52.57
CA SER A 378 39.68 41.61 -53.47
C SER A 378 40.02 40.20 -52.98
N LEU A 379 39.89 39.96 -51.67
CA LEU A 379 40.05 38.64 -51.05
C LEU A 379 38.74 37.84 -51.01
N GLY A 380 37.66 38.37 -51.58
CA GLY A 380 36.33 37.80 -51.47
C GLY A 380 35.65 38.06 -50.12
N LEU A 381 36.21 38.92 -49.27
CA LEU A 381 35.61 39.35 -48.00
C LEU A 381 34.80 40.63 -48.23
N VAL A 382 33.53 40.46 -48.58
CA VAL A 382 32.64 41.57 -48.94
C VAL A 382 31.80 42.02 -47.75
N TYR A 383 32.03 43.24 -47.28
CA TYR A 383 31.32 43.83 -46.15
C TYR A 383 30.62 45.14 -46.55
N PRO A 384 29.36 45.11 -47.01
CA PRO A 384 28.68 46.31 -47.51
C PRO A 384 28.31 47.31 -46.42
N ASN A 385 28.20 46.86 -45.16
CA ASN A 385 27.61 47.65 -44.09
C ASN A 385 28.58 47.82 -42.92
N VAL A 386 28.49 48.98 -42.27
CA VAL A 386 29.09 49.25 -40.96
C VAL A 386 27.99 49.13 -39.92
N VAL A 387 28.22 48.27 -38.93
CA VAL A 387 27.26 47.96 -37.87
C VAL A 387 27.38 48.98 -36.75
N CYS A 388 28.58 49.11 -36.21
CA CYS A 388 28.83 49.95 -35.06
C CYS A 388 30.26 50.49 -35.01
N MET A 389 30.41 51.56 -34.24
CA MET A 389 31.69 52.09 -33.79
C MET A 389 31.70 52.11 -32.27
N VAL A 390 32.76 51.60 -31.66
CA VAL A 390 32.95 51.62 -30.20
C VAL A 390 34.09 52.58 -29.89
N GLY A 391 33.81 53.65 -29.13
CA GLY A 391 34.84 54.60 -28.72
C GLY A 391 34.78 54.95 -27.24
N PRO A 392 35.75 55.73 -26.73
CA PRO A 392 35.90 56.00 -25.30
C PRO A 392 34.72 56.75 -24.67
N THR A 393 33.91 57.44 -25.48
CA THR A 393 32.72 58.19 -25.04
C THR A 393 31.40 57.46 -25.26
N GLY A 394 31.40 56.28 -25.87
CA GLY A 394 30.15 55.60 -26.19
C GLY A 394 30.24 54.54 -27.28
N PHE A 395 29.16 53.78 -27.39
CA PHE A 395 28.89 52.88 -28.49
C PHE A 395 27.92 53.54 -29.48
N TYR A 396 28.27 53.52 -30.76
CA TYR A 396 27.53 54.18 -31.83
C TYR A 396 27.03 53.14 -32.82
N TRP A 397 25.72 52.88 -32.85
CA TRP A 397 25.09 52.10 -33.91
C TRP A 397 25.00 52.96 -35.17
N VAL A 398 25.85 52.66 -36.16
CA VAL A 398 25.84 53.36 -37.45
C VAL A 398 24.83 52.71 -38.40
N ASN A 399 24.70 51.37 -38.35
CA ASN A 399 23.80 50.54 -39.16
C ASN A 399 23.54 51.14 -40.56
N GLY A 400 24.61 51.31 -41.33
CA GLY A 400 24.58 51.99 -42.61
C GLY A 400 25.61 51.43 -43.58
N THR A 401 25.65 51.98 -44.79
CA THR A 401 26.65 51.60 -45.80
C THR A 401 28.03 52.11 -45.40
N ILE A 402 29.09 51.57 -46.01
CA ILE A 402 30.44 52.12 -45.89
C ILE A 402 30.47 53.62 -46.23
N ASN A 403 29.69 54.07 -47.21
CA ASN A 403 29.62 55.50 -47.57
C ASN A 403 29.01 56.36 -46.45
N ASP A 404 28.03 55.84 -45.71
CA ASP A 404 27.43 56.55 -44.57
C ASP A 404 28.46 56.72 -43.45
N PHE A 405 29.23 55.67 -43.16
CA PHE A 405 30.34 55.71 -42.21
C PHE A 405 31.44 56.68 -42.65
N LEU A 406 31.85 56.64 -43.92
CA LEU A 406 32.84 57.56 -44.47
C LEU A 406 32.36 59.01 -44.42
N GLY A 407 31.07 59.25 -44.70
CA GLY A 407 30.44 60.57 -44.57
C GLY A 407 30.39 61.06 -43.12
N LEU A 408 30.21 60.15 -42.15
CA LEU A 408 30.31 60.47 -40.73
C LEU A 408 31.74 60.88 -40.34
N LEU A 409 32.75 60.11 -40.75
CA LEU A 409 34.15 60.46 -40.52
C LEU A 409 34.49 61.83 -41.11
N TYR A 410 34.06 62.10 -42.34
CA TYR A 410 34.27 63.41 -42.97
C TYR A 410 33.58 64.54 -42.21
N LYS A 411 32.36 64.35 -41.70
CA LYS A 411 31.68 65.38 -40.89
C LYS A 411 32.36 65.63 -39.55
N LEU A 412 32.94 64.59 -38.95
CA LEU A 412 33.57 64.69 -37.65
C LEU A 412 34.99 65.28 -37.73
N TYR A 413 35.69 65.10 -38.85
CA TYR A 413 37.14 65.35 -38.94
C TYR A 413 37.65 66.02 -40.23
N GLY A 414 36.79 66.21 -41.24
CA GLY A 414 37.14 66.74 -42.57
C GLY A 414 37.00 68.24 -42.75
#